data_AF-A0A7G6SI09-F1
#
_entry.id   AF-A0A7G6SI09-F1
#
_cell.length_a   1.000
_cell.length_b   1.000
_cell.length_c   1.000
_cell.angle_alpha   90.00
_cell.angle_beta   90.00
_cell.angle_gamma   90.00
#
_symmetry.space_group_name_H-M   'P 1'
#
loop_
_entity.id
_entity.type
_entity.pdbx_description
1 polymer ?
#
loop_
_entity_poly.entity_id
_entity_poly.type
_entity_poly.pdbx_seq_one_letter_code
_entity_poly.pdbx_strand_id
1 'polypeptide(L)' 'MKREALLRELRDIARRLEMTFEVVENRGKGSHYRVRLGDRFTTVKSGELTPGYVRLIRKQLGVG' A
#
# COMPACT_ATOMS: atom_id res chain seq x y z
N MET A 1 5.93 7.99 7.92
CA MET A 1 6.12 8.25 6.45
C MET A 1 4.78 8.62 5.83
N LYS A 2 4.75 9.39 4.72
CA LYS A 2 3.49 9.67 4.01
C LYS A 2 3.01 8.46 3.22
N ARG A 3 1.69 8.30 3.04
CA ARG A 3 1.09 7.25 2.19
C ARG A 3 1.74 7.17 0.82
N GLU A 4 1.96 8.30 0.16
CA GLU A 4 2.52 8.37 -1.20
C GLU A 4 3.97 7.87 -1.26
N ALA A 5 4.71 7.92 -0.14
CA ALA A 5 6.02 7.30 -0.04
C ALA A 5 5.90 5.76 0.05
N LEU A 6 4.94 5.25 0.83
CA LEU A 6 4.69 3.82 0.92
C LEU A 6 4.22 3.24 -0.42
N LEU A 7 3.35 3.94 -1.15
CA LEU A 7 2.90 3.50 -2.49
C LEU A 7 4.06 3.41 -3.48
N ARG A 8 5.02 4.34 -3.42
CA ARG A 8 6.25 4.28 -4.24
C ARG A 8 7.09 3.05 -3.89
N GLU A 9 7.34 2.82 -2.62
CA GLU A 9 8.08 1.63 -2.17
C GLU A 9 7.41 0.32 -2.59
N LEU A 10 6.08 0.22 -2.44
CA LEU A 10 5.32 -0.97 -2.84
C LEU A 10 5.37 -1.19 -4.36
N ARG A 11 5.33 -0.11 -5.15
CA ARG A 11 5.50 -0.19 -6.61
C ARG A 11 6.88 -0.71 -6.98
N ASP A 12 7.94 -0.26 -6.31
CA ASP A 12 9.30 -0.72 -6.55
C ASP A 12 9.49 -2.20 -6.16
N ILE A 13 8.88 -2.61 -5.04
CA ILE A 13 8.83 -4.02 -4.63
C ILE A 13 8.10 -4.86 -5.68
N ALA A 14 6.95 -4.39 -6.16
CA ALA A 14 6.18 -5.09 -7.20
C ALA A 14 7.01 -5.31 -8.47
N ARG A 15 7.74 -4.29 -8.92
CA ARG A 15 8.63 -4.37 -10.08
C ARG A 15 9.76 -5.38 -9.87
N ARG A 16 10.35 -5.42 -8.68
CA ARG A 16 11.46 -6.34 -8.35
C ARG A 16 11.00 -7.80 -8.26
N LEU A 17 9.78 -8.02 -7.78
CA LEU A 17 9.20 -9.35 -7.59
C LEU A 17 8.32 -9.80 -8.77
N GLU A 18 8.29 -9.03 -9.86
CA GLU A 18 7.45 -9.28 -11.04
C GLU A 18 5.95 -9.47 -10.71
N MET A 19 5.47 -8.70 -9.72
CA MET A 19 4.08 -8.72 -9.26
C MET A 19 3.26 -7.58 -9.85
N THR A 20 1.95 -7.79 -10.00
CA THR A 20 1.02 -6.71 -10.36
C THR A 20 0.84 -5.74 -9.21
N PHE A 21 0.79 -4.44 -9.50
CA PHE A 21 0.52 -3.39 -8.51
C PHE A 21 -0.61 -2.49 -8.98
N GLU A 22 -1.63 -2.34 -8.14
CA GLU A 22 -2.82 -1.56 -8.45
C GLU A 22 -3.20 -0.70 -7.23
N VAL A 23 -3.60 0.54 -7.49
CA VAL A 23 -4.10 1.48 -6.48
C VAL A 23 -5.49 1.94 -6.92
N VAL A 24 -6.49 1.64 -6.10
CA VAL A 24 -7.87 2.08 -6.29
C VAL A 24 -8.17 3.18 -5.29
N GLU A 25 -8.37 4.39 -5.82
CA GLU A 25 -8.67 5.57 -5.03
C GLU A 25 -10.18 5.67 -4.75
N ASN A 26 -10.58 5.68 -3.48
CA ASN A 26 -11.96 6.02 -3.14
C ASN A 26 -12.09 7.53 -2.95
N ARG A 27 -12.89 8.20 -3.78
CA ARG A 27 -13.15 9.66 -3.72
C ARG A 27 -14.20 10.08 -2.67
N GLY A 28 -14.49 9.23 -1.69
CA GLY A 28 -15.47 9.48 -0.61
C GLY A 28 -14.86 10.06 0.67
N LYS A 29 -15.71 10.34 1.69
CA LYS A 29 -15.24 10.79 3.02
C LYS A 29 -14.24 9.76 3.60
N GLY A 30 -13.00 10.19 3.78
CA GLY A 30 -11.90 9.38 4.31
C GLY A 30 -10.77 9.08 3.30
N SER A 31 -10.99 9.22 1.99
CA SER A 31 -9.96 9.11 0.93
C SER A 31 -8.93 7.98 1.11
N HIS A 32 -9.35 6.83 1.65
CA HIS A 32 -8.49 5.66 1.81
C HIS A 32 -8.29 4.97 0.47
N TYR A 33 -7.07 4.51 0.23
CA TYR A 33 -6.75 3.81 -1.01
C TYR A 33 -6.79 2.32 -0.76
N ARG A 34 -7.38 1.56 -1.69
CA ARG A 34 -7.17 0.12 -1.72
C ARG A 34 -5.94 -0.15 -2.58
N VAL A 35 -4.97 -0.84 -2.02
CA VAL A 35 -3.72 -1.20 -2.69
C VAL A 35 -3.69 -2.71 -2.86
N ARG A 36 -3.50 -3.16 -4.10
CA ARG A 36 -3.36 -4.58 -4.44
C ARG A 36 -1.94 -4.84 -4.94
N LEU A 37 -1.36 -5.93 -4.45
CA LEU A 37 -0.04 -6.44 -4.83
C LEU A 37 -0.19 -7.94 -5.10
N GLY A 38 -0.07 -8.34 -6.36
CA GLY A 38 -0.41 -9.70 -6.79
C GLY A 38 -1.86 -10.06 -6.48
N ASP A 39 -2.03 -11.13 -5.70
CA ASP A 39 -3.31 -11.66 -5.20
C ASP A 39 -3.78 -11.02 -3.89
N ARG A 40 -2.91 -10.26 -3.20
CA ARG A 40 -3.19 -9.66 -1.89
C ARG A 40 -3.59 -8.20 -2.01
N PHE A 41 -4.45 -7.73 -1.10
CA PHE A 41 -4.81 -6.32 -1.02
C PHE A 41 -4.92 -5.83 0.41
N THR A 42 -4.81 -4.52 0.60
CA THR A 42 -5.08 -3.84 1.88
C THR A 42 -5.62 -2.43 1.65
N THR A 43 -6.10 -1.80 2.72
CA THR A 43 -6.58 -0.42 2.72
C THR A 43 -5.58 0.47 3.44
N VAL A 44 -5.15 1.55 2.77
CA VAL A 44 -4.16 2.49 3.27
C VAL A 44 -4.81 3.84 3.55
N LYS A 45 -4.73 4.27 4.81
CA LYS A 45 -5.24 5.59 5.21
C LYS A 45 -4.43 6.75 4.61
N SER A 46 -5.05 7.91 4.49
CA SER A 46 -4.37 9.14 4.07
C SER A 46 -3.43 9.68 5.16
N GLY A 47 -2.51 10.56 4.75
CA GLY A 47 -1.64 11.31 5.66
C GLY A 47 -0.43 10.52 6.14
N GLU A 48 -0.06 10.75 7.41
CA GLU A 48 1.12 10.13 8.01
C GLU A 48 0.83 8.73 8.56
N LEU A 49 1.74 7.82 8.22
CA LEU A 49 1.72 6.43 8.62
C LEU A 49 2.80 6.20 9.67
N THR A 50 2.40 5.58 10.78
CA THR A 50 3.31 5.14 11.83
C THR A 50 4.13 3.93 11.33
N PRO A 51 5.35 3.72 11.84
CA PRO A 51 6.16 2.55 11.45
C PRO A 51 5.43 1.21 11.68
N GLY A 52 4.66 1.10 12.77
CA GLY A 52 3.86 -0.10 13.05
C GLY A 52 2.78 -0.37 12.00
N TYR A 53 2.09 0.68 11.54
CA TYR A 53 1.08 0.55 10.50
C TYR A 53 1.69 0.20 9.14
N VAL A 54 2.87 0.74 8.81
CA VAL A 54 3.62 0.36 7.60
C VAL A 54 4.01 -1.11 7.63
N ARG A 55 4.52 -1.61 8.78
CA ARG A 55 4.83 -3.04 8.96
C ARG A 55 3.59 -3.92 8.79
N LEU A 56 2.46 -3.51 9.37
CA LEU A 56 1.19 -4.21 9.20
C LEU A 56 0.77 -4.31 7.73
N ILE A 57 0.85 -3.20 6.98
CA ILE A 57 0.54 -3.17 5.54
C ILE A 57 1.44 -4.15 4.77
N ARG A 58 2.75 -4.11 5.01
CA ARG A 58 3.72 -5.00 4.34
C ARG A 58 3.43 -6.47 4.64
N LYS A 59 3.10 -6.81 5.89
CA LYS A 59 2.71 -8.17 6.28
C LYS A 59 1.43 -8.63 5.57
N GLN A 60 0.41 -7.76 5.52
CA GLN A 60 -0.84 -8.07 4.81
C GLN A 60 -0.61 -8.29 3.30
N LEU A 61 0.30 -7.53 2.70
CA LEU A 61 0.68 -7.67 1.29
C LEU A 61 1.73 -8.78 1.05
N GLY A 62 2.24 -9.44 2.08
CA GLY A 62 3.19 -10.55 1.96
C GLY A 62 4.61 -10.17 1.58
N VAL A 63 5.02 -8.92 1.86
CA VAL A 63 6.34 -8.38 1.47
C VAL A 63 7.16 -7.87 2.67
N GLY A 64 6.84 -8.35 3.88
CA GLY A 64 7.56 -8.02 5.11
C GLY A 64 7.00 -8.69 6.35
#